data_AF-A0A3C1S7G8-F1
#
_entry.id   AF-A0A3C1S7G8-F1
#
_cell.length_a   1.000
_cell.length_b   1.000
_cell.length_c   1.000
_cell.angle_alpha   90.00
_cell.angle_beta   90.00
_cell.angle_gamma   90.00
#
_symmetry.space_group_name_H-M   'P 1'
#
loop_
_entity.id
_entity.type
_entity.pdbx_description
1 polymer ?
#
loop_
_entity_poly.entity_id
_entity_poly.type
_entity_poly.pdbx_seq_one_letter_code
_entity_poly.pdbx_strand_id
1 'polypeptide(L)'
;MIQTGLENLIEHPPEWLFGKRLGLLCNPASADREFRHARILINERFPGQLNALYSPQHGFFAEKQDNMIESAHLRDPILDIPVFSLYAKTRIPTKKMFEPIDVLLCDLQDAGTRVYTFVYTLSYCMEAAKKFGKKIVVLDRPNPLGGLMVEGNLLSPEYASFVGRYPIPMRHGLTIGELARLFNEHFGIGCDPDVIPMKGWEREMMFSDTGLPWISPSPNLPTPTSAMVYPGQVLWEGTNISEGRGTTQPFEIFGAPFTDTEKILSFLGGNRLPGIILRPLAFEPTSNKWQGKLCRGFQIHITDPKKYNPYLTTLKLLQAILHLHPKEFQWKLPPYEYEAEKMPIDLLIGDQKIRHRVESLENIDDIAASWQPELDASEAIRSKYRLYGREEMLQTGEVQIYTDGACSGNPGPAGIGVLMRFDDHEKEISEYIGLATNNIAELKAIQAGLMAVKNKNMPVLVFTDSGYAHGLLTRGWKAKANTELVEEIRNMMKQFKNLKLIKVEGHAGNAGNERADKLATASIRNGKSIDLFQN
;
A
#
# COMPACT_ATOMS: atom_id res chain seq x y z
N MET A 1 -16.38 0.02 7.35
CA MET A 1 -16.67 -0.37 5.95
C MET A 1 -15.91 0.61 5.06
N ILE A 2 -15.11 0.11 4.12
CA ILE A 2 -14.22 0.95 3.29
C ILE A 2 -15.03 1.69 2.23
N GLN A 3 -14.64 2.91 1.87
CA GLN A 3 -15.06 3.59 0.65
C GLN A 3 -13.85 3.78 -0.27
N THR A 4 -13.96 3.36 -1.53
CA THR A 4 -12.88 3.53 -2.53
C THR A 4 -12.75 4.98 -2.98
N GLY A 5 -11.64 5.34 -3.63
CA GLY A 5 -11.49 6.67 -4.25
C GLY A 5 -12.57 6.95 -5.30
N LEU A 6 -13.03 5.92 -6.01
CA LEU A 6 -14.17 6.01 -6.93
C LEU A 6 -15.45 6.40 -6.20
N GLU A 7 -15.81 5.69 -5.13
CA GLU A 7 -17.02 5.99 -4.36
C GLU A 7 -16.96 7.40 -3.75
N ASN A 8 -15.80 7.80 -3.23
CA ASN A 8 -15.59 9.14 -2.69
C ASN A 8 -15.71 10.25 -3.77
N LEU A 9 -15.20 10.01 -4.99
CA LEU A 9 -15.39 10.95 -6.11
C LEU A 9 -16.87 11.13 -6.44
N ILE A 10 -17.63 10.04 -6.49
CA ILE A 10 -19.05 10.09 -6.86
C ILE A 10 -19.87 10.80 -5.78
N GLU A 11 -19.61 10.50 -4.50
CA GLU A 11 -20.30 11.11 -3.36
C GLU A 11 -19.93 12.60 -3.19
N HIS A 12 -18.65 12.94 -3.29
CA HIS A 12 -18.11 14.27 -3.01
C HIS A 12 -17.13 14.73 -4.11
N PRO A 13 -17.63 15.03 -5.32
CA PRO A 13 -16.77 15.46 -6.42
C PRO A 13 -16.19 16.85 -6.15
N PRO A 14 -14.90 17.08 -6.44
CA PRO A 14 -14.34 18.42 -6.41
C PRO A 14 -15.04 19.35 -7.41
N GLU A 15 -15.38 20.57 -7.00
CA GLU A 15 -16.13 21.53 -7.84
C GLU A 15 -15.42 21.85 -9.16
N TRP A 16 -14.08 21.91 -9.16
CA TRP A 16 -13.29 22.25 -10.35
C TRP A 16 -13.36 21.19 -11.46
N LEU A 17 -13.85 19.98 -11.16
CA LEU A 17 -13.98 18.89 -12.11
C LEU A 17 -15.22 19.04 -13.01
N PHE A 18 -16.22 19.81 -12.58
CA PHE A 18 -17.40 20.07 -13.40
C PHE A 18 -17.06 20.93 -14.62
N GLY A 19 -17.64 20.59 -15.77
CA GLY A 19 -17.37 21.22 -17.05
C GLY A 19 -16.03 20.84 -17.70
N LYS A 20 -15.24 19.94 -17.10
CA LYS A 20 -14.01 19.40 -17.71
C LYS A 20 -14.31 18.20 -18.60
N ARG A 21 -13.54 18.02 -19.68
CA ARG A 21 -13.57 16.78 -20.46
C ARG A 21 -12.75 15.72 -19.76
N LEU A 22 -13.38 14.60 -19.42
CA LEU A 22 -12.82 13.54 -18.61
C LEU A 22 -12.40 12.36 -19.48
N GLY A 23 -11.22 11.84 -19.19
CA GLY A 23 -10.79 10.51 -19.59
C GLY A 23 -10.83 9.56 -18.40
N LEU A 24 -10.98 8.27 -18.65
CA LEU A 24 -10.91 7.25 -17.61
C LEU A 24 -9.95 6.13 -18.01
N LEU A 25 -8.84 5.98 -17.27
CA LEU A 25 -8.01 4.78 -17.27
C LEU A 25 -8.63 3.76 -16.32
N CYS A 26 -9.15 2.67 -16.88
CA CYS A 26 -9.87 1.63 -16.14
C CYS A 26 -9.74 0.24 -16.78
N ASN A 27 -10.17 -0.76 -16.02
CA ASN A 27 -10.32 -2.15 -16.44
C ASN A 27 -11.60 -2.72 -15.79
N PRO A 28 -11.95 -4.01 -15.98
CA PRO A 28 -13.16 -4.57 -15.39
C PRO A 28 -13.23 -4.47 -13.86
N ALA A 29 -12.08 -4.43 -13.17
CA ALA A 29 -12.01 -4.31 -11.72
C ALA A 29 -12.25 -2.88 -11.20
N SER A 30 -12.39 -1.90 -12.09
CA SER A 30 -12.83 -0.54 -11.81
C SER A 30 -14.34 -0.50 -11.53
N ALA A 31 -14.77 -1.03 -10.38
CA ALA A 31 -16.16 -1.05 -9.96
C ALA A 31 -16.36 -0.56 -8.52
N ASP A 32 -17.61 -0.16 -8.19
CA ASP A 32 -18.07 0.10 -6.82
C ASP A 32 -18.43 -1.21 -6.09
N ARG A 33 -18.82 -1.09 -4.81
CA ARG A 33 -19.27 -2.24 -4.01
C ARG A 33 -20.52 -2.95 -4.53
N GLU A 34 -21.31 -2.26 -5.37
CA GLU A 34 -22.54 -2.76 -5.98
C GLU A 34 -22.29 -3.36 -7.38
N PHE A 35 -21.02 -3.63 -7.72
CA PHE A 35 -20.58 -4.18 -9.00
C PHE A 35 -20.89 -3.30 -10.22
N ARG A 36 -21.10 -1.99 -10.02
CA ARG A 36 -21.27 -1.04 -11.12
C ARG A 36 -19.92 -0.51 -11.57
N HIS A 37 -19.67 -0.61 -12.86
CA HIS A 37 -18.40 -0.19 -13.46
C HIS A 37 -18.23 1.34 -13.41
N ALA A 38 -17.01 1.81 -13.14
CA ALA A 38 -16.62 3.21 -12.98
C ALA A 38 -17.08 4.09 -14.14
N ARG A 39 -17.00 3.61 -15.39
CA ARG A 39 -17.48 4.34 -16.58
C ARG A 39 -18.95 4.76 -16.48
N ILE A 40 -19.81 3.90 -15.91
CA ILE A 40 -21.24 4.15 -15.77
C ILE A 40 -21.45 5.19 -14.68
N LEU A 41 -20.84 4.97 -13.52
CA LEU A 41 -20.93 5.86 -12.36
C LEU A 41 -20.45 7.28 -12.68
N ILE A 42 -19.31 7.40 -13.36
CA ILE A 42 -18.73 8.68 -13.74
C ILE A 42 -19.60 9.36 -14.81
N ASN A 43 -20.14 8.63 -15.77
CA ASN A 43 -21.04 9.21 -16.77
C ASN A 43 -22.37 9.69 -16.15
N GLU A 44 -22.92 8.97 -15.16
CA GLU A 44 -24.10 9.39 -14.40
C GLU A 44 -23.82 10.63 -13.55
N ARG A 45 -22.65 10.69 -12.91
CA ARG A 45 -22.26 11.82 -12.05
C ARG A 45 -21.88 13.08 -12.83
N PHE A 46 -21.27 12.91 -14.00
CA PHE A 46 -20.83 13.99 -14.88
C PHE A 46 -21.38 13.80 -16.31
N PRO A 47 -22.70 13.96 -16.52
CA PRO A 47 -23.32 13.71 -17.82
C PRO A 47 -22.65 14.49 -18.96
N GLY A 48 -22.23 13.77 -20.00
CA GLY A 48 -21.60 14.36 -21.19
C GLY A 48 -20.13 14.78 -21.03
N GLN A 49 -19.53 14.61 -19.84
CA GLN A 49 -18.12 14.94 -19.60
C GLN A 49 -17.16 13.78 -19.83
N LEU A 50 -17.60 12.52 -19.87
CA LEU A 50 -16.70 11.38 -20.12
C LEU A 50 -16.49 11.19 -21.62
N ASN A 51 -15.31 11.54 -22.13
CA ASN A 51 -15.03 11.64 -23.57
C ASN A 51 -14.11 10.53 -24.12
N ALA A 52 -13.37 9.82 -23.28
CA ALA A 52 -12.49 8.73 -23.70
C ALA A 52 -12.21 7.75 -22.57
N LEU A 53 -12.04 6.47 -22.93
CA LEU A 53 -11.54 5.42 -22.03
C LEU A 53 -10.15 4.99 -22.44
N TYR A 54 -9.37 4.51 -21.48
CA TYR A 54 -8.02 4.00 -21.68
C TYR A 54 -7.92 2.65 -20.99
N SER A 55 -7.46 1.63 -21.70
CA SER A 55 -7.27 0.29 -21.12
C SER A 55 -5.79 -0.03 -20.95
N PRO A 56 -5.39 -0.65 -19.83
CA PRO A 56 -4.03 -1.14 -19.63
C PRO A 56 -3.82 -2.48 -20.36
N GLN A 57 -2.83 -3.26 -19.92
CA GLN A 57 -2.64 -4.65 -20.31
C GLN A 57 -3.93 -5.48 -20.12
N HIS A 58 -4.11 -6.51 -20.94
CA HIS A 58 -5.27 -7.43 -21.02
C HIS A 58 -6.51 -6.96 -21.79
N GLY A 59 -6.53 -5.72 -22.30
CA GLY A 59 -7.69 -5.21 -23.03
C GLY A 59 -8.77 -4.65 -22.10
N PHE A 60 -9.75 -3.95 -22.68
CA PHE A 60 -10.72 -3.20 -21.89
C PHE A 60 -11.67 -4.11 -21.08
N PHE A 61 -11.99 -5.29 -21.61
CA PHE A 61 -12.85 -6.28 -20.95
C PHE A 61 -12.05 -7.41 -20.30
N ALA A 62 -10.73 -7.22 -20.13
CA ALA A 62 -9.78 -8.27 -19.72
C ALA A 62 -9.85 -9.53 -20.62
N GLU A 63 -10.14 -9.37 -21.91
CA GLU A 63 -10.37 -10.48 -22.82
C GLU A 63 -9.09 -11.18 -23.30
N LYS A 64 -7.90 -10.62 -23.01
CA LYS A 64 -6.61 -11.21 -23.40
C LYS A 64 -5.98 -11.98 -22.23
N GLN A 65 -5.98 -13.32 -22.37
CA GLN A 65 -5.48 -14.26 -21.35
C GLN A 65 -3.98 -14.14 -21.07
N ASP A 66 -3.17 -14.04 -22.13
CA ASP A 66 -1.72 -14.03 -22.03
C ASP A 66 -1.15 -12.60 -22.02
N ASN A 67 -0.03 -12.49 -21.29
CA ASN A 67 0.91 -11.39 -21.40
C ASN A 67 1.45 -11.33 -22.84
N MET A 68 1.87 -10.16 -23.33
CA MET A 68 2.33 -9.92 -24.72
C MET A 68 1.29 -9.98 -25.85
N ILE A 69 0.00 -10.15 -25.55
CA ILE A 69 -1.03 -10.00 -26.59
C ILE A 69 -1.52 -8.55 -26.64
N GLU A 70 -1.26 -7.88 -27.76
CA GLU A 70 -1.77 -6.53 -28.01
C GLU A 70 -3.31 -6.51 -28.07
N SER A 71 -3.91 -5.46 -27.51
CA SER A 71 -5.34 -5.18 -27.62
C SER A 71 -5.57 -3.98 -28.54
N ALA A 72 -6.57 -4.03 -29.41
CA ALA A 72 -6.85 -2.95 -30.36
C ALA A 72 -7.60 -1.78 -29.69
N HIS A 73 -7.62 -0.63 -30.35
CA HIS A 73 -8.56 0.45 -30.02
C HIS A 73 -9.99 0.01 -30.40
N LEU A 74 -10.98 0.49 -29.66
CA LEU A 74 -12.40 0.21 -29.93
C LEU A 74 -13.29 1.41 -29.60
N ARG A 75 -14.59 1.30 -29.90
CA ARG A 75 -15.60 2.20 -29.34
C ARG A 75 -16.36 1.50 -28.23
N ASP A 76 -16.59 2.23 -27.14
CA ASP A 76 -17.37 1.73 -26.02
C ASP A 76 -18.81 1.46 -26.48
N PRO A 77 -19.34 0.24 -26.30
CA PRO A 77 -20.66 -0.11 -26.83
C PRO A 77 -21.83 0.53 -26.06
N ILE A 78 -21.59 1.14 -24.89
CA ILE A 78 -22.63 1.73 -24.05
C ILE A 78 -22.66 3.25 -24.21
N LEU A 79 -21.48 3.88 -24.13
CA LEU A 79 -21.31 5.33 -24.12
C LEU A 79 -20.95 5.90 -25.49
N ASP A 80 -20.61 5.05 -26.46
CA ASP A 80 -20.23 5.44 -27.82
C ASP A 80 -19.04 6.44 -27.84
N ILE A 81 -18.06 6.22 -26.97
CA ILE A 81 -16.81 7.00 -26.85
C ILE A 81 -15.59 6.15 -27.23
N PRO A 82 -14.48 6.78 -27.68
CA PRO A 82 -13.25 6.04 -28.00
C PRO A 82 -12.65 5.35 -26.78
N VAL A 83 -12.12 4.14 -27.01
CA VAL A 83 -11.34 3.35 -26.05
C VAL A 83 -9.94 3.13 -26.61
N PHE A 84 -8.94 3.71 -25.96
CA PHE A 84 -7.54 3.63 -26.34
C PHE A 84 -6.81 2.55 -25.52
N SER A 85 -6.43 1.46 -26.16
CA SER A 85 -5.46 0.52 -25.58
C SER A 85 -4.08 1.15 -25.42
N LEU A 86 -3.57 1.13 -24.18
CA LEU A 86 -2.21 1.49 -23.78
C LEU A 86 -1.31 0.25 -23.68
N TYR A 87 -1.68 -0.83 -24.35
CA TYR A 87 -0.87 -2.04 -24.49
C TYR A 87 -0.84 -2.54 -25.95
N ALA A 88 -1.23 -1.67 -26.90
CA ALA A 88 -1.14 -1.89 -28.34
C ALA A 88 0.26 -1.48 -28.86
N LYS A 89 0.32 -0.81 -30.02
CA LYS A 89 1.57 -0.24 -30.59
C LYS A 89 2.34 0.70 -29.64
N THR A 90 1.68 1.28 -28.65
CA THR A 90 2.31 2.17 -27.67
C THR A 90 1.80 1.90 -26.27
N ARG A 91 2.70 2.03 -25.28
CA ARG A 91 2.39 2.04 -23.84
C ARG A 91 2.26 3.45 -23.28
N ILE A 92 2.74 4.45 -24.03
CA ILE A 92 2.69 5.86 -23.67
C ILE A 92 1.53 6.50 -24.44
N PRO A 93 0.57 7.16 -23.77
CA PRO A 93 -0.48 7.87 -24.46
C PRO A 93 0.08 8.90 -25.44
N THR A 94 -0.48 8.95 -26.65
CA THR A 94 -0.10 9.94 -27.66
C THR A 94 -0.88 11.25 -27.46
N LYS A 95 -0.40 12.35 -28.06
CA LYS A 95 -1.13 13.64 -28.04
C LYS A 95 -2.57 13.50 -28.55
N LYS A 96 -2.78 12.72 -29.62
CA LYS A 96 -4.11 12.47 -30.21
C LYS A 96 -5.03 11.71 -29.25
N MET A 97 -4.48 10.78 -28.48
CA MET A 97 -5.26 10.05 -27.47
C MET A 97 -5.73 10.98 -26.35
N PHE A 98 -4.91 11.97 -25.96
CA PHE A 98 -5.23 12.95 -24.91
C PHE A 98 -5.94 14.23 -25.39
N GLU A 99 -6.10 14.42 -26.69
CA GLU A 99 -6.82 15.55 -27.29
C GLU A 99 -8.29 15.71 -26.81
N PRO A 100 -9.09 14.63 -26.65
CA PRO A 100 -10.49 14.76 -26.25
C PRO A 100 -10.70 15.06 -24.76
N ILE A 101 -9.64 15.11 -23.93
CA ILE A 101 -9.75 15.22 -22.47
C ILE A 101 -8.95 16.41 -21.92
N ASP A 102 -9.34 16.90 -20.75
CA ASP A 102 -8.61 17.87 -19.93
C ASP A 102 -8.03 17.19 -18.68
N VAL A 103 -8.75 16.21 -18.14
CA VAL A 103 -8.42 15.46 -16.92
C VAL A 103 -8.47 13.97 -17.23
N LEU A 104 -7.46 13.21 -16.82
CA LEU A 104 -7.49 11.75 -16.81
C LEU A 104 -7.74 11.27 -15.39
N LEU A 105 -8.88 10.62 -15.17
CA LEU A 105 -9.18 9.85 -13.97
C LEU A 105 -8.52 8.48 -14.11
N CYS A 106 -7.83 8.01 -13.07
CA CYS A 106 -7.17 6.72 -13.04
C CYS A 106 -7.77 5.86 -11.93
N ASP A 107 -8.49 4.81 -12.29
CA ASP A 107 -9.14 3.88 -11.35
C ASP A 107 -8.75 2.45 -11.71
N LEU A 108 -7.76 1.87 -11.02
CA LEU A 108 -7.27 0.52 -11.31
C LEU A 108 -7.03 -0.26 -10.02
N GLN A 109 -7.58 -1.47 -9.94
CA GLN A 109 -7.20 -2.42 -8.89
C GLN A 109 -5.85 -3.06 -9.26
N ASP A 110 -4.83 -2.76 -8.47
CA ASP A 110 -3.48 -3.31 -8.59
C ASP A 110 -3.32 -4.63 -7.81
N ALA A 111 -2.21 -5.35 -8.02
CA ALA A 111 -1.87 -6.62 -7.36
C ALA A 111 -0.89 -6.48 -6.18
N GLY A 112 -0.42 -5.27 -5.85
CA GLY A 112 0.54 -5.03 -4.76
C GLY A 112 1.95 -5.53 -5.05
N THR A 113 2.27 -5.72 -6.32
CA THR A 113 3.47 -6.40 -6.80
C THR A 113 4.17 -5.56 -7.86
N ARG A 114 5.49 -5.40 -7.75
CA ARG A 114 6.31 -4.58 -8.66
C ARG A 114 6.07 -4.93 -10.12
N VAL A 115 6.00 -6.21 -10.47
CA VAL A 115 5.91 -6.65 -11.86
C VAL A 115 4.52 -6.56 -12.49
N TYR A 116 3.51 -6.14 -11.71
CA TYR A 116 2.17 -5.92 -12.23
C TYR A 116 2.08 -4.55 -12.92
N THR A 117 1.86 -4.55 -14.24
CA THR A 117 2.18 -3.39 -15.11
C THR A 117 1.23 -2.20 -15.02
N PHE A 118 0.16 -2.27 -14.23
CA PHE A 118 -0.85 -1.22 -14.13
C PHE A 118 -0.29 0.08 -13.54
N VAL A 119 0.54 -0.03 -12.50
CA VAL A 119 1.22 1.12 -11.89
C VAL A 119 2.19 1.80 -12.88
N TYR A 120 2.75 1.03 -13.82
CA TYR A 120 3.61 1.59 -14.86
C TYR A 120 2.84 2.20 -16.01
N THR A 121 1.67 1.65 -16.35
CA THR A 121 0.72 2.31 -17.24
C THR A 121 0.32 3.69 -16.68
N LEU A 122 0.01 3.77 -15.38
CA LEU A 122 -0.24 5.04 -14.69
C LEU A 122 0.97 5.99 -14.81
N SER A 123 2.19 5.52 -14.55
CA SER A 123 3.37 6.38 -14.64
C SER A 123 3.61 6.95 -16.06
N TYR A 124 3.33 6.18 -17.12
CA TYR A 124 3.38 6.70 -18.50
C TYR A 124 2.26 7.71 -18.78
N CYS A 125 1.06 7.49 -18.25
CA CYS A 125 -0.02 8.47 -18.32
C CYS A 125 0.36 9.78 -17.63
N MET A 126 1.02 9.72 -16.48
CA MET A 126 1.51 10.89 -15.74
C MET A 126 2.56 11.68 -16.55
N GLU A 127 3.54 11.00 -17.16
CA GLU A 127 4.52 11.63 -18.05
C GLU A 127 3.86 12.29 -19.27
N ALA A 128 2.92 11.59 -19.91
CA ALA A 128 2.15 12.13 -21.04
C ALA A 128 1.29 13.32 -20.62
N ALA A 129 0.69 13.28 -19.42
CA ALA A 129 -0.13 14.36 -18.90
C ALA A 129 0.69 15.62 -18.64
N LYS A 130 1.87 15.50 -18.03
CA LYS A 130 2.83 16.61 -17.93
C LYS A 130 3.18 17.18 -19.30
N LYS A 131 3.53 16.30 -20.25
CA LYS A 131 3.94 16.70 -21.60
C LYS A 131 2.84 17.44 -22.36
N PHE A 132 1.58 17.07 -22.16
CA PHE A 132 0.44 17.59 -22.91
C PHE A 132 -0.45 18.55 -22.11
N GLY A 133 -0.02 18.97 -20.92
CA GLY A 133 -0.75 19.90 -20.07
C GLY A 133 -2.12 19.36 -19.60
N LYS A 134 -2.18 18.08 -19.24
CA LYS A 134 -3.39 17.42 -18.72
C LYS A 134 -3.26 17.21 -17.21
N LYS A 135 -4.38 17.23 -16.50
CA LYS A 135 -4.42 16.90 -15.06
C LYS A 135 -4.62 15.39 -14.88
N ILE A 136 -3.94 14.80 -13.89
CA ILE A 136 -4.17 13.42 -13.45
C ILE A 136 -4.92 13.45 -12.12
N VAL A 137 -5.94 12.61 -11.98
CA VAL A 137 -6.60 12.33 -10.70
C VAL A 137 -6.61 10.82 -10.48
N VAL A 138 -5.95 10.35 -9.43
CA VAL A 138 -5.92 8.92 -9.06
C VAL A 138 -7.04 8.63 -8.07
N LEU A 139 -7.92 7.70 -8.42
CA LEU A 139 -8.97 7.18 -7.55
C LEU A 139 -8.37 5.98 -6.81
N ASP A 140 -7.98 6.20 -5.55
CA ASP A 140 -7.16 5.22 -4.86
C ASP A 140 -7.94 3.95 -4.49
N ARG A 141 -7.22 2.83 -4.45
CA ARG A 141 -7.76 1.48 -4.17
C ARG A 141 -6.87 0.71 -3.19
N PRO A 142 -7.43 -0.29 -2.48
CA PRO A 142 -6.65 -1.10 -1.55
C PRO A 142 -5.50 -1.80 -2.25
N ASN A 143 -4.32 -1.80 -1.63
CA ASN A 143 -3.32 -2.79 -1.97
C ASN A 143 -3.83 -4.15 -1.45
N PRO A 144 -4.03 -5.17 -2.31
CA PRO A 144 -4.65 -6.42 -1.89
C PRO A 144 -3.78 -7.22 -0.90
N LEU A 145 -2.49 -6.89 -0.82
CA LEU A 145 -1.50 -7.50 0.06
C LEU A 145 -1.29 -6.69 1.35
N GLY A 146 -2.14 -5.69 1.60
CA GLY A 146 -1.97 -4.75 2.70
C GLY A 146 -0.79 -3.77 2.47
N GLY A 147 -0.59 -2.91 3.45
CA GLY A 147 0.44 -1.87 3.45
C GLY A 147 1.56 -2.07 4.48
N LEU A 148 1.53 -3.11 5.31
CA LEU A 148 2.56 -3.34 6.33
C LEU A 148 3.75 -4.13 5.80
N MET A 149 3.50 -5.28 5.18
CA MET A 149 4.58 -6.18 4.79
C MET A 149 5.19 -5.76 3.45
N VAL A 150 6.52 -5.80 3.42
CA VAL A 150 7.36 -5.43 2.28
C VAL A 150 8.38 -6.53 2.09
N GLU A 151 8.65 -6.89 0.83
CA GLU A 151 9.47 -8.06 0.53
C GLU A 151 10.21 -7.93 -0.80
N GLY A 152 11.43 -8.48 -0.85
CA GLY A 152 12.24 -8.66 -2.05
C GLY A 152 13.14 -7.48 -2.37
N ASN A 153 14.25 -7.74 -3.08
CA ASN A 153 15.21 -6.72 -3.47
C ASN A 153 14.57 -5.57 -4.26
N LEU A 154 15.18 -4.39 -4.16
CA LEU A 154 14.85 -3.28 -5.06
C LEU A 154 15.23 -3.65 -6.50
N LEU A 155 14.52 -3.05 -7.45
CA LEU A 155 14.88 -3.14 -8.86
C LEU A 155 16.18 -2.37 -9.10
N SER A 156 17.19 -3.05 -9.65
CA SER A 156 18.39 -2.41 -10.16
C SER A 156 18.07 -1.62 -11.44
N PRO A 157 18.54 -0.37 -11.59
CA PRO A 157 18.22 0.48 -12.75
C PRO A 157 18.54 -0.14 -14.12
N GLU A 158 19.55 -1.01 -14.20
CA GLU A 158 19.92 -1.73 -15.42
C GLU A 158 18.82 -2.69 -15.92
N TYR A 159 17.95 -3.16 -15.03
CA TYR A 159 16.83 -4.04 -15.34
C TYR A 159 15.50 -3.29 -15.47
N ALA A 160 15.53 -1.95 -15.50
CA ALA A 160 14.35 -1.14 -15.73
C ALA A 160 13.69 -1.47 -17.08
N SER A 161 12.40 -1.78 -17.06
CA SER A 161 11.58 -2.24 -18.19
C SER A 161 10.10 -1.97 -17.93
N PHE A 162 9.20 -2.45 -18.81
CA PHE A 162 7.76 -2.28 -18.61
C PHE A 162 7.21 -3.05 -17.40
N VAL A 163 7.84 -4.14 -16.99
CA VAL A 163 7.50 -4.91 -15.77
C VAL A 163 8.23 -4.41 -14.53
N GLY A 164 8.93 -3.29 -14.61
CA GLY A 164 9.69 -2.76 -13.49
C GLY A 164 10.36 -1.46 -13.87
N ARG A 165 9.78 -0.30 -13.56
CA ARG A 165 10.38 0.99 -13.97
C ARG A 165 11.24 1.67 -12.91
N TYR A 166 10.94 1.41 -11.64
CA TYR A 166 11.50 2.17 -10.52
C TYR A 166 12.05 1.23 -9.44
N PRO A 167 13.07 1.65 -8.67
CA PRO A 167 13.68 0.89 -7.58
C PRO A 167 12.74 0.77 -6.38
N ILE A 168 11.68 -0.03 -6.55
CA ILE A 168 10.75 -0.44 -5.50
C ILE A 168 10.90 -1.95 -5.26
N PRO A 169 10.55 -2.46 -4.07
CA PRO A 169 10.67 -3.89 -3.79
C PRO A 169 9.54 -4.70 -4.44
N MET A 170 9.74 -6.02 -4.55
CA MET A 170 8.81 -6.93 -5.22
C MET A 170 7.39 -6.82 -4.64
N ARG A 171 7.26 -6.91 -3.31
CA ARG A 171 6.05 -6.53 -2.58
C ARG A 171 6.27 -5.14 -2.00
N HIS A 172 5.66 -4.13 -2.60
CA HIS A 172 5.96 -2.73 -2.28
C HIS A 172 5.16 -2.15 -1.11
N GLY A 173 4.02 -2.75 -0.75
CA GLY A 173 3.20 -2.34 0.39
C GLY A 173 2.64 -0.92 0.25
N LEU A 174 2.43 -0.40 -0.95
CA LEU A 174 1.86 0.93 -1.19
C LEU A 174 0.58 0.81 -2.01
N THR A 175 -0.38 1.72 -1.82
CA THR A 175 -1.54 1.83 -2.73
C THR A 175 -1.13 2.44 -4.06
N ILE A 176 -2.01 2.40 -5.07
CA ILE A 176 -1.73 3.00 -6.37
C ILE A 176 -1.62 4.53 -6.27
N GLY A 177 -2.38 5.17 -5.39
CA GLY A 177 -2.27 6.60 -5.07
C GLY A 177 -0.95 6.95 -4.38
N GLU A 178 -0.50 6.16 -3.41
CA GLU A 178 0.80 6.34 -2.75
C GLU A 178 1.96 6.15 -3.75
N LEU A 179 1.87 5.16 -4.65
CA LEU A 179 2.83 4.96 -5.73
C LEU A 179 2.86 6.14 -6.72
N ALA A 180 1.69 6.68 -7.10
CA ALA A 180 1.63 7.84 -7.98
C ALA A 180 2.39 9.03 -7.39
N ARG A 181 2.24 9.29 -6.08
CA ARG A 181 2.97 10.36 -5.39
C ARG A 181 4.48 10.10 -5.34
N LEU A 182 4.87 8.86 -5.00
CA LEU A 182 6.27 8.43 -5.01
C LEU A 182 6.91 8.62 -6.39
N PHE A 183 6.24 8.18 -7.46
CA PHE A 183 6.71 8.32 -8.83
C PHE A 183 6.79 9.78 -9.26
N ASN A 184 5.84 10.59 -8.82
CA ASN A 184 5.78 12.01 -9.14
C ASN A 184 6.95 12.80 -8.54
N GLU A 185 7.13 12.68 -7.22
CA GLU A 185 8.05 13.53 -6.46
C GLU A 185 9.46 12.93 -6.39
N HIS A 186 9.58 11.65 -5.97
CA HIS A 186 10.90 11.03 -5.76
C HIS A 186 11.57 10.63 -7.07
N PHE A 187 10.82 10.04 -8.01
CA PHE A 187 11.34 9.63 -9.31
C PHE A 187 11.17 10.69 -10.41
N GLY A 188 10.68 11.89 -10.04
CA GLY A 188 10.82 13.09 -10.86
C GLY A 188 9.88 13.19 -12.07
N ILE A 189 8.74 12.49 -12.09
CA ILE A 189 7.75 12.71 -13.16
C ILE A 189 7.27 14.17 -13.13
N GLY A 190 6.88 14.71 -11.96
CA GLY A 190 6.47 16.12 -11.80
C GLY A 190 5.26 16.55 -12.61
N CYS A 191 4.22 15.71 -12.72
CA CYS A 191 2.92 16.05 -13.28
C CYS A 191 1.91 16.55 -12.23
N ASP A 192 2.24 16.45 -10.94
CA ASP A 192 1.42 16.87 -9.80
C ASP A 192 0.00 16.24 -9.79
N PRO A 193 -0.10 14.90 -9.62
CA PRO A 193 -1.38 14.20 -9.64
C PRO A 193 -2.18 14.51 -8.37
N ASP A 194 -3.48 14.75 -8.52
CA ASP A 194 -4.39 14.71 -7.37
C ASP A 194 -4.68 13.25 -7.03
N VAL A 195 -4.84 12.93 -5.75
CA VAL A 195 -5.28 11.61 -5.30
C VAL A 195 -6.56 11.78 -4.50
N ILE A 196 -7.61 11.06 -4.87
CA ILE A 196 -8.82 10.92 -4.07
C ILE A 196 -8.62 9.68 -3.20
N PRO A 197 -8.32 9.84 -1.90
CA PRO A 197 -8.00 8.72 -1.02
C PRO A 197 -9.25 7.89 -0.72
N MET A 198 -9.03 6.66 -0.28
CA MET A 198 -10.05 5.83 0.34
C MET A 198 -10.43 6.37 1.73
N LYS A 199 -11.59 5.94 2.24
CA LYS A 199 -11.96 6.11 3.65
C LYS A 199 -12.03 4.74 4.32
N GLY A 200 -11.48 4.63 5.53
CA GLY A 200 -11.55 3.44 6.37
C GLY A 200 -10.65 2.27 5.97
N TRP A 201 -9.76 2.43 4.97
CA TRP A 201 -8.70 1.44 4.71
C TRP A 201 -7.54 1.68 5.67
N GLU A 202 -7.09 0.60 6.31
CA GLU A 202 -5.92 0.59 7.19
C GLU A 202 -4.85 -0.31 6.58
N ARG A 203 -3.57 -0.01 6.84
CA ARG A 203 -2.44 -0.73 6.23
C ARG A 203 -2.41 -2.22 6.60
N GLU A 204 -3.04 -2.60 7.70
CA GLU A 204 -3.13 -3.98 8.17
C GLU A 204 -4.13 -4.82 7.39
N MET A 205 -5.08 -4.17 6.70
CA MET A 205 -6.14 -4.84 5.98
C MET A 205 -5.60 -5.52 4.73
N MET A 206 -5.78 -6.84 4.67
CA MET A 206 -5.71 -7.60 3.43
C MET A 206 -6.99 -7.35 2.61
N PHE A 207 -7.02 -7.72 1.33
CA PHE A 207 -8.22 -7.49 0.51
C PHE A 207 -9.48 -8.12 1.12
N SER A 208 -9.37 -9.32 1.71
CA SER A 208 -10.47 -10.02 2.38
C SER A 208 -11.11 -9.24 3.53
N ASP A 209 -10.34 -8.36 4.19
CA ASP A 209 -10.81 -7.59 5.35
C ASP A 209 -11.62 -6.36 4.93
N THR A 210 -11.52 -5.97 3.66
CA THR A 210 -12.14 -4.75 3.13
C THR A 210 -13.65 -4.87 2.98
N GLY A 211 -14.16 -6.09 2.79
CA GLY A 211 -15.54 -6.37 2.40
C GLY A 211 -15.90 -5.95 0.97
N LEU A 212 -14.92 -5.49 0.17
CA LEU A 212 -15.14 -5.12 -1.23
C LEU A 212 -15.22 -6.37 -2.12
N PRO A 213 -15.97 -6.32 -3.23
CA PRO A 213 -15.98 -7.40 -4.19
C PRO A 213 -14.63 -7.52 -4.92
N TRP A 214 -14.12 -8.74 -5.03
CA TRP A 214 -12.98 -9.01 -5.92
C TRP A 214 -13.49 -9.23 -7.34
N ILE A 215 -13.19 -8.29 -8.23
CA ILE A 215 -13.31 -8.49 -9.67
C ILE A 215 -11.90 -8.68 -10.21
N SER A 216 -11.68 -9.76 -10.96
CA SER A 216 -10.36 -10.13 -11.46
C SER A 216 -9.73 -8.98 -12.26
N PRO A 217 -8.61 -8.38 -11.80
CA PRO A 217 -7.98 -7.27 -12.53
C PRO A 217 -7.29 -7.75 -13.81
N SER A 218 -6.95 -9.04 -13.89
CA SER A 218 -6.51 -9.75 -15.08
C SER A 218 -7.08 -11.18 -15.07
N PRO A 219 -7.16 -11.88 -16.22
CA PRO A 219 -7.78 -13.21 -16.29
C PRO A 219 -7.14 -14.26 -15.40
N ASN A 220 -5.85 -14.12 -15.15
CA ASN A 220 -5.06 -15.06 -14.36
C ASN A 220 -4.86 -14.60 -12.90
N LEU A 221 -5.54 -13.55 -12.45
CA LEU A 221 -5.69 -13.19 -11.03
C LEU A 221 -7.18 -13.28 -10.60
N PRO A 222 -7.77 -14.49 -10.63
CA PRO A 222 -9.21 -14.66 -10.41
C PRO A 222 -9.63 -14.43 -8.96
N THR A 223 -8.73 -14.56 -7.98
CA THR A 223 -9.07 -14.45 -6.55
C THR A 223 -8.09 -13.57 -5.78
N PRO A 224 -8.48 -13.04 -4.59
CA PRO A 224 -7.52 -12.41 -3.68
C PRO A 224 -6.37 -13.33 -3.28
N THR A 225 -6.61 -14.64 -3.21
CA THR A 225 -5.57 -15.64 -2.96
C THR A 225 -4.53 -15.69 -4.07
N SER A 226 -4.98 -15.62 -5.33
CA SER A 226 -4.07 -15.54 -6.48
C SER A 226 -3.18 -14.29 -6.38
N ALA A 227 -3.73 -13.15 -5.94
CA ALA A 227 -2.93 -11.94 -5.70
C ALA A 227 -1.89 -12.16 -4.57
N MET A 228 -2.23 -12.86 -3.48
CA MET A 228 -1.31 -13.12 -2.37
C MET A 228 -0.09 -13.97 -2.74
N VAL A 229 -0.24 -14.93 -3.66
CA VAL A 229 0.88 -15.77 -4.12
C VAL A 229 1.65 -15.15 -5.28
N TYR A 230 1.04 -14.23 -6.03
CA TYR A 230 1.58 -13.65 -7.25
C TYR A 230 3.01 -13.06 -7.14
N PRO A 231 3.40 -12.30 -6.08
CA PRO A 231 4.74 -11.71 -5.99
C PRO A 231 5.89 -12.72 -6.13
N GLY A 232 5.66 -13.96 -5.71
CA GLY A 232 6.60 -15.05 -5.90
C GLY A 232 6.31 -15.86 -7.14
N GLN A 233 5.05 -16.25 -7.34
CA GLN A 233 4.69 -17.23 -8.38
C GLN A 233 4.82 -16.68 -9.81
N VAL A 234 4.84 -15.36 -9.99
CA VAL A 234 5.18 -14.73 -11.27
C VAL A 234 6.61 -15.06 -11.74
N LEU A 235 7.53 -15.41 -10.83
CA LEU A 235 8.91 -15.78 -11.19
C LEU A 235 8.98 -17.02 -12.09
N TRP A 236 7.99 -17.91 -12.01
CA TRP A 236 7.89 -19.05 -12.91
C TRP A 236 7.75 -18.63 -14.37
N GLU A 237 7.23 -17.44 -14.69
CA GLU A 237 7.18 -16.92 -16.07
C GLU A 237 8.59 -16.83 -16.70
N GLY A 238 9.63 -16.68 -15.88
CA GLY A 238 11.03 -16.71 -16.28
C GLY A 238 11.64 -18.10 -16.48
N THR A 239 10.86 -19.18 -16.39
CA THR A 239 11.34 -20.57 -16.47
C THR A 239 10.43 -21.44 -17.34
N ASN A 240 10.83 -22.70 -17.53
CA ASN A 240 9.98 -23.73 -18.12
C ASN A 240 9.02 -24.40 -17.11
N ILE A 241 8.92 -23.96 -15.86
CA ILE A 241 7.92 -24.46 -14.90
C ILE A 241 6.57 -23.78 -15.17
N SER A 242 5.48 -24.54 -15.18
CA SER A 242 4.12 -23.97 -15.28
C SER A 242 3.78 -23.27 -13.97
N GLU A 243 3.31 -22.04 -14.08
CA GLU A 243 2.69 -21.25 -13.01
C GLU A 243 1.19 -21.54 -12.86
N GLY A 244 0.69 -22.64 -13.43
CA GLY A 244 -0.72 -23.02 -13.34
C GLY A 244 -1.66 -22.30 -14.32
N ARG A 245 -1.16 -21.43 -15.20
CA ARG A 245 -1.94 -20.92 -16.34
C ARG A 245 -2.44 -22.08 -17.20
N GLY A 246 -3.65 -21.95 -17.74
CA GLY A 246 -4.35 -23.04 -18.43
C GLY A 246 -5.07 -24.01 -17.49
N THR A 247 -5.14 -23.71 -16.19
CA THR A 247 -5.95 -24.43 -15.19
C THR A 247 -6.97 -23.49 -14.53
N THR A 248 -7.72 -23.99 -13.56
CA THR A 248 -8.68 -23.18 -12.79
C THR A 248 -8.05 -22.42 -11.61
N GLN A 249 -6.74 -22.56 -11.38
CA GLN A 249 -6.03 -21.98 -10.23
C GLN A 249 -4.66 -21.39 -10.62
N PRO A 250 -4.60 -20.44 -11.57
CA PRO A 250 -3.35 -19.82 -11.97
C PRO A 250 -2.63 -19.17 -10.78
N PHE A 251 -1.31 -19.28 -10.76
CA PHE A 251 -0.36 -18.89 -9.72
C PHE A 251 -0.52 -19.60 -8.37
N GLU A 252 -1.69 -20.13 -8.02
CA GLU A 252 -1.88 -20.90 -6.78
C GLU A 252 -1.28 -22.30 -6.86
N ILE A 253 -1.07 -22.81 -8.08
CA ILE A 253 -0.40 -24.07 -8.37
C ILE A 253 0.79 -23.85 -9.30
N PHE A 254 1.81 -24.67 -9.16
CA PHE A 254 2.94 -24.69 -10.08
C PHE A 254 3.50 -26.10 -10.23
N GLY A 255 4.20 -26.36 -11.34
CA GLY A 255 4.75 -27.68 -11.62
C GLY A 255 5.24 -27.91 -13.04
N ALA A 256 5.85 -29.06 -13.28
CA ALA A 256 6.24 -29.52 -14.61
C ALA A 256 6.18 -31.06 -14.69
N PRO A 257 6.26 -31.68 -15.89
CA PRO A 257 6.22 -33.14 -16.01
C PRO A 257 7.38 -33.86 -15.34
N PHE A 258 8.51 -33.18 -15.15
CA PHE A 258 9.73 -33.76 -14.60
C PHE A 258 9.93 -33.56 -13.09
N THR A 259 9.10 -32.74 -12.43
CA THR A 259 9.30 -32.42 -11.01
C THR A 259 8.97 -33.60 -10.11
N ASP A 260 9.83 -33.84 -9.11
CA ASP A 260 9.66 -34.86 -8.08
C ASP A 260 9.29 -34.20 -6.75
N THR A 261 8.01 -34.26 -6.38
CA THR A 261 7.48 -33.57 -5.21
C THR A 261 8.09 -34.07 -3.90
N GLU A 262 8.37 -35.37 -3.78
CA GLU A 262 8.95 -35.94 -2.56
C GLU A 262 10.39 -35.43 -2.35
N LYS A 263 11.20 -35.40 -3.41
CA LYS A 263 12.56 -34.86 -3.34
C LYS A 263 12.56 -33.37 -3.02
N ILE A 264 11.66 -32.60 -3.63
CA ILE A 264 11.54 -31.16 -3.35
C ILE A 264 11.16 -30.92 -1.88
N LEU A 265 10.18 -31.66 -1.35
CA LEU A 265 9.81 -31.56 0.07
C LEU A 265 10.97 -31.96 0.99
N SER A 266 11.70 -33.02 0.65
CA SER A 266 12.87 -33.44 1.43
C SER A 266 13.98 -32.39 1.42
N PHE A 267 14.21 -31.72 0.28
CA PHE A 267 15.21 -30.65 0.16
C PHE A 267 14.84 -29.43 1.02
N LEU A 268 13.55 -29.08 1.07
CA LEU A 268 13.03 -27.97 1.88
C LEU A 268 12.91 -28.28 3.37
N GLY A 269 13.09 -29.54 3.79
CA GLY A 269 12.88 -29.97 5.16
C GLY A 269 11.41 -30.18 5.55
N GLY A 270 10.51 -30.31 4.57
CA GLY A 270 9.09 -30.59 4.77
C GLY A 270 8.16 -29.73 3.91
N ASN A 271 6.85 -29.89 4.14
CA ASN A 271 5.81 -29.20 3.39
C ASN A 271 5.23 -27.96 4.09
N ARG A 272 5.67 -27.66 5.32
CA ARG A 272 5.25 -26.48 6.09
C ARG A 272 6.34 -25.43 6.00
N LEU A 273 5.99 -24.28 5.44
CA LEU A 273 6.85 -23.10 5.39
C LEU A 273 6.14 -21.94 6.13
N PRO A 274 6.84 -20.85 6.50
CA PRO A 274 6.21 -19.72 7.16
C PRO A 274 4.96 -19.22 6.42
N GLY A 275 3.81 -19.32 7.09
CA GLY A 275 2.52 -18.87 6.56
C GLY A 275 1.84 -19.76 5.53
N ILE A 276 2.42 -20.91 5.13
CA ILE A 276 1.84 -21.78 4.09
C ILE A 276 2.02 -23.28 4.34
N ILE A 277 1.24 -24.07 3.60
CA ILE A 277 1.44 -25.51 3.38
C ILE A 277 1.55 -25.77 1.88
N LEU A 278 2.57 -26.50 1.47
CA LEU A 278 2.71 -27.04 0.12
C LEU A 278 1.96 -28.36 0.03
N ARG A 279 0.88 -28.40 -0.75
CA ARG A 279 0.12 -29.63 -1.00
C ARG A 279 0.55 -30.22 -2.35
N PRO A 280 1.14 -31.41 -2.39
CA PRO A 280 1.41 -32.09 -3.67
C PRO A 280 0.14 -32.24 -4.49
N LEU A 281 0.24 -32.02 -5.80
CA LEU A 281 -0.81 -32.33 -6.77
C LEU A 281 -0.22 -32.71 -8.12
N ALA A 282 -1.07 -33.26 -8.97
CA ALA A 282 -0.83 -33.36 -10.40
C ALA A 282 -1.93 -32.61 -11.14
N PHE A 283 -1.59 -31.98 -12.26
CA PHE A 283 -2.50 -31.18 -13.07
C PHE A 283 -2.07 -31.20 -14.53
N GLU A 284 -3.00 -30.95 -15.44
CA GLU A 284 -2.73 -30.87 -16.88
C GLU A 284 -3.24 -29.52 -17.42
N PRO A 285 -2.35 -28.59 -17.81
CA PRO A 285 -2.76 -27.32 -18.40
C PRO A 285 -3.49 -27.52 -19.72
N THR A 286 -4.58 -26.79 -19.93
CA THR A 286 -5.34 -26.77 -21.19
C THR A 286 -4.77 -25.78 -22.21
N SER A 287 -3.89 -24.89 -21.77
CA SER A 287 -3.17 -23.89 -22.58
C SER A 287 -1.84 -23.52 -21.90
N ASN A 288 -1.01 -22.74 -22.58
CA ASN A 288 0.29 -22.26 -22.07
C ASN A 288 1.30 -23.41 -21.82
N LYS A 289 2.26 -23.23 -20.91
CA LYS A 289 3.35 -24.20 -20.64
C LYS A 289 2.80 -25.58 -20.32
N TRP A 290 3.39 -26.60 -20.95
CA TRP A 290 3.03 -28.00 -20.78
C TRP A 290 1.56 -28.32 -21.11
N GLN A 291 0.95 -27.57 -22.04
CA GLN A 291 -0.39 -27.88 -22.55
C GLN A 291 -0.53 -29.37 -22.93
N GLY A 292 -1.56 -30.02 -22.39
CA GLY A 292 -1.87 -31.43 -22.65
C GLY A 292 -0.85 -32.42 -22.06
N LYS A 293 -0.01 -31.98 -21.11
CA LYS A 293 0.95 -32.84 -20.41
C LYS A 293 0.69 -32.83 -18.92
N LEU A 294 0.74 -34.00 -18.31
CA LEU A 294 0.66 -34.17 -16.86
C LEU A 294 1.87 -33.51 -16.19
N CYS A 295 1.61 -32.46 -15.42
CA CYS A 295 2.55 -31.82 -14.51
C CYS A 295 2.36 -32.37 -13.10
N ARG A 296 3.47 -32.52 -12.36
CA ARG A 296 3.46 -32.70 -10.91
C ARG A 296 3.97 -31.42 -10.27
N GLY A 297 3.66 -31.19 -9.00
CA GLY A 297 4.12 -30.00 -8.30
C GLY A 297 3.30 -29.74 -7.04
N PHE A 298 3.05 -28.47 -6.73
CA PHE A 298 2.37 -28.09 -5.48
C PHE A 298 1.30 -27.04 -5.70
N GLN A 299 0.26 -27.12 -4.85
CA GLN A 299 -0.66 -26.03 -4.57
C GLN A 299 -0.20 -25.36 -3.29
N ILE A 300 -0.15 -24.04 -3.30
CA ILE A 300 0.20 -23.24 -2.13
C ILE A 300 -1.08 -22.94 -1.35
N HIS A 301 -1.18 -23.48 -0.13
CA HIS A 301 -2.25 -23.15 0.81
C HIS A 301 -1.75 -22.13 1.81
N ILE A 302 -2.30 -20.91 1.77
CA ILE A 302 -1.95 -19.87 2.74
C ILE A 302 -2.66 -20.16 4.06
N THR A 303 -1.88 -20.38 5.12
CA THR A 303 -2.39 -20.63 6.48
C THR A 303 -2.31 -19.39 7.36
N ASP A 304 -1.36 -18.48 7.10
CA ASP A 304 -1.21 -17.21 7.81
C ASP A 304 -0.60 -16.16 6.86
N PRO A 305 -1.43 -15.26 6.28
CA PRO A 305 -0.95 -14.23 5.36
C PRO A 305 0.08 -13.27 5.97
N LYS A 306 0.09 -13.11 7.30
CA LYS A 306 1.03 -12.21 8.00
C LYS A 306 2.41 -12.82 8.20
N LYS A 307 2.58 -14.11 7.90
CA LYS A 307 3.88 -14.81 7.93
C LYS A 307 4.36 -15.25 6.56
N TYR A 308 3.52 -15.08 5.53
CA TYR A 308 3.83 -15.55 4.20
C TYR A 308 4.62 -14.54 3.39
N ASN A 309 5.83 -14.96 3.03
CA ASN A 309 6.78 -14.26 2.16
C ASN A 309 6.81 -14.97 0.79
N PRO A 310 5.91 -14.62 -0.16
CA PRO A 310 5.78 -15.30 -1.44
C PRO A 310 7.05 -15.28 -2.29
N TYR A 311 7.78 -14.17 -2.32
CA TYR A 311 8.98 -14.03 -3.13
C TYR A 311 10.11 -14.91 -2.60
N LEU A 312 10.41 -14.85 -1.30
CA LEU A 312 11.39 -15.69 -0.62
C LEU A 312 11.07 -17.18 -0.78
N THR A 313 9.80 -17.53 -0.55
CA THR A 313 9.33 -18.91 -0.67
C THR A 313 9.55 -19.45 -2.08
N THR A 314 9.27 -18.63 -3.10
CA THR A 314 9.43 -19.05 -4.49
C THR A 314 10.91 -19.14 -4.88
N LEU A 315 11.80 -18.29 -4.34
CA LEU A 315 13.24 -18.45 -4.53
C LEU A 315 13.77 -19.77 -3.93
N LYS A 316 13.27 -20.18 -2.76
CA LYS A 316 13.59 -21.50 -2.17
C LYS A 316 13.12 -22.65 -3.06
N LEU A 317 11.89 -22.56 -3.58
CA LEU A 317 11.34 -23.55 -4.50
C LEU A 317 12.12 -23.61 -5.83
N LEU A 318 12.48 -22.45 -6.37
CA LEU A 318 13.25 -22.31 -7.61
C LEU A 318 14.63 -22.95 -7.47
N GLN A 319 15.34 -22.67 -6.37
CA GLN A 319 16.63 -23.29 -6.07
C GLN A 319 16.50 -24.82 -5.92
N ALA A 320 15.48 -25.29 -5.21
CA ALA A 320 15.25 -26.73 -5.04
C ALA A 320 15.02 -27.44 -6.38
N ILE A 321 14.16 -26.87 -7.25
CA ILE A 321 13.88 -27.45 -8.57
C ILE A 321 15.13 -27.41 -9.47
N LEU A 322 15.85 -26.29 -9.49
CA LEU A 322 17.09 -26.13 -10.26
C LEU A 322 18.13 -27.17 -9.83
N HIS A 323 18.31 -27.39 -8.52
CA HIS A 323 19.26 -28.34 -7.97
C HIS A 323 18.88 -29.81 -8.26
N LEU A 324 17.60 -30.15 -8.09
CA LEU A 324 17.12 -31.53 -8.20
C LEU A 324 16.87 -31.99 -9.64
N HIS A 325 16.64 -31.05 -10.56
CA HIS A 325 16.31 -31.31 -11.95
C HIS A 325 17.19 -30.52 -12.93
N PRO A 326 18.54 -30.58 -12.83
CA PRO A 326 19.44 -29.70 -13.57
C PRO A 326 19.49 -29.99 -15.09
N LYS A 327 19.00 -31.16 -15.54
CA LYS A 327 18.95 -31.52 -16.95
C LYS A 327 17.69 -31.01 -17.64
N GLU A 328 16.58 -30.95 -16.89
CA GLU A 328 15.25 -30.60 -17.39
C GLU A 328 14.90 -29.14 -17.14
N PHE A 329 15.37 -28.55 -16.05
CA PHE A 329 15.12 -27.15 -15.72
C PHE A 329 15.77 -26.22 -16.76
N GLN A 330 15.00 -25.23 -17.21
CA GLN A 330 15.48 -24.22 -18.15
C GLN A 330 14.95 -22.84 -17.77
N TRP A 331 15.82 -21.84 -17.80
CA TRP A 331 15.39 -20.45 -17.85
C TRP A 331 14.74 -20.16 -19.20
N LYS A 332 13.69 -19.34 -19.18
CA LYS A 332 13.12 -18.78 -20.40
C LYS A 332 14.14 -17.83 -21.03
N LEU A 333 14.36 -17.95 -22.34
CA LEU A 333 15.20 -17.03 -23.09
C LEU A 333 14.38 -15.80 -23.54
N PRO A 334 15.03 -14.64 -23.81
CA PRO A 334 14.37 -13.49 -24.43
C PRO A 334 13.68 -13.85 -25.75
N PRO A 335 12.66 -13.09 -26.19
CA PRO A 335 12.17 -11.83 -25.61
C PRO A 335 11.13 -12.01 -24.49
N TYR A 336 10.91 -10.95 -23.71
CA TYR A 336 9.86 -10.87 -22.69
C TYR A 336 9.41 -9.43 -22.44
N GLU A 337 8.09 -9.17 -22.47
CA GLU A 337 7.52 -7.85 -22.16
C GLU A 337 8.18 -6.69 -22.93
N TYR A 338 8.39 -6.90 -24.23
CA TYR A 338 9.02 -5.97 -25.19
C TYR A 338 10.51 -5.67 -24.92
N GLU A 339 11.15 -6.42 -24.03
CA GLU A 339 12.61 -6.49 -23.91
C GLU A 339 13.13 -7.67 -24.73
N ALA A 340 14.16 -7.42 -25.55
CA ALA A 340 14.66 -8.35 -26.55
C ALA A 340 15.98 -9.03 -26.13
N GLU A 341 16.72 -8.44 -25.20
CA GLU A 341 18.09 -8.88 -24.88
C GLU A 341 18.21 -9.49 -23.48
N LYS A 342 17.51 -8.91 -22.50
CA LYS A 342 17.66 -9.34 -21.09
C LYS A 342 16.84 -10.58 -20.78
N MET A 343 17.41 -11.45 -19.95
CA MET A 343 16.73 -12.65 -19.48
C MET A 343 15.43 -12.29 -18.75
N PRO A 344 14.29 -12.93 -19.08
CA PRO A 344 13.00 -12.71 -18.44
C PRO A 344 13.05 -12.79 -16.91
N ILE A 345 13.77 -13.76 -16.36
CA ILE A 345 13.93 -13.91 -14.91
C ILE A 345 14.70 -12.73 -14.28
N ASP A 346 15.71 -12.18 -14.96
CA ASP A 346 16.49 -11.05 -14.46
C ASP A 346 15.63 -9.77 -14.45
N LEU A 347 14.70 -9.63 -15.40
CA LEU A 347 13.70 -8.54 -15.41
C LEU A 347 12.68 -8.68 -14.27
N LEU A 348 12.19 -9.90 -14.04
CA LEU A 348 11.21 -10.19 -12.99
C LEU A 348 11.81 -9.97 -11.58
N ILE A 349 12.98 -10.57 -11.33
CA ILE A 349 13.75 -10.39 -10.09
C ILE A 349 14.28 -8.97 -9.95
N GLY A 350 14.59 -8.31 -11.07
CA GLY A 350 15.10 -6.94 -11.10
C GLY A 350 16.59 -6.83 -10.74
N ASP A 351 17.31 -7.95 -10.65
CA ASP A 351 18.75 -8.01 -10.42
C ASP A 351 19.29 -9.40 -10.82
N GLN A 352 20.15 -9.46 -11.84
CA GLN A 352 20.79 -10.70 -12.27
C GLN A 352 21.67 -11.35 -11.21
N LYS A 353 22.25 -10.58 -10.28
CA LYS A 353 23.10 -11.14 -9.21
C LYS A 353 22.33 -12.15 -8.36
N ILE A 354 21.05 -11.90 -8.13
CA ILE A 354 20.19 -12.81 -7.37
C ILE A 354 20.02 -14.13 -8.14
N ARG A 355 19.79 -14.12 -9.46
CA ARG A 355 19.75 -15.36 -10.25
C ARG A 355 21.06 -16.14 -10.12
N HIS A 356 22.21 -15.48 -10.30
CA HIS A 356 23.51 -16.15 -10.19
C HIS A 356 23.74 -16.79 -8.82
N ARG A 357 23.29 -16.14 -7.73
CA ARG A 357 23.38 -16.67 -6.37
C ARG A 357 22.43 -17.86 -6.13
N VAL A 358 21.24 -17.83 -6.73
CA VAL A 358 20.31 -18.98 -6.75
C VAL A 358 20.96 -20.16 -7.48
N GLU A 359 21.57 -19.93 -8.64
CA GLU A 359 22.28 -20.93 -9.45
C GLU A 359 23.49 -21.53 -8.71
N SER A 360 24.22 -20.71 -7.95
CA SER A 360 25.36 -21.18 -7.14
C SER A 360 24.96 -21.88 -5.84
N LEU A 361 23.65 -22.10 -5.63
CA LEU A 361 23.09 -22.73 -4.42
C LEU A 361 23.47 -21.99 -3.12
N GLU A 362 23.63 -20.68 -3.18
CA GLU A 362 23.81 -19.88 -1.98
C GLU A 362 22.52 -19.94 -1.13
N ASN A 363 22.67 -19.94 0.20
CA ASN A 363 21.50 -20.01 1.08
C ASN A 363 20.55 -18.84 0.80
N ILE A 364 19.29 -19.16 0.46
CA ILE A 364 18.29 -18.15 0.08
C ILE A 364 18.00 -17.14 1.20
N ASP A 365 18.13 -17.54 2.47
CA ASP A 365 17.97 -16.61 3.60
C ASP A 365 19.14 -15.61 3.67
N ASP A 366 20.37 -16.00 3.30
CA ASP A 366 21.52 -15.09 3.19
C ASP A 366 21.39 -14.14 1.98
N ILE A 367 20.85 -14.64 0.87
CA ILE A 367 20.46 -13.79 -0.27
C ILE A 367 19.42 -12.75 0.21
N ALA A 368 18.43 -13.18 0.99
CA ALA A 368 17.40 -12.28 1.48
C ALA A 368 17.90 -11.24 2.48
N ALA A 369 18.79 -11.64 3.39
CA ALA A 369 19.43 -10.72 4.32
C ALA A 369 20.24 -9.62 3.59
N SER A 370 20.80 -9.92 2.41
CA SER A 370 21.64 -8.97 1.68
C SER A 370 20.91 -7.75 1.12
N TRP A 371 19.61 -7.83 0.84
CA TRP A 371 18.83 -6.68 0.36
C TRP A 371 18.13 -5.90 1.49
N GLN A 372 18.21 -6.37 2.74
CA GLN A 372 17.54 -5.72 3.87
C GLN A 372 17.99 -4.26 4.08
N PRO A 373 19.29 -3.90 3.99
CA PRO A 373 19.71 -2.52 4.14
C PRO A 373 19.09 -1.57 3.11
N GLU A 374 18.93 -2.03 1.86
CA GLU A 374 18.27 -1.24 0.81
C GLU A 374 16.76 -1.12 1.05
N LEU A 375 16.13 -2.18 1.57
CA LEU A 375 14.73 -2.14 1.98
C LEU A 375 14.50 -1.12 3.11
N ASP A 376 15.34 -1.13 4.13
CA ASP A 376 15.28 -0.19 5.26
C ASP A 376 15.47 1.26 4.78
N ALA A 377 16.41 1.50 3.87
CA ALA A 377 16.59 2.82 3.26
C ALA A 377 15.37 3.24 2.43
N SER A 378 14.76 2.30 1.68
CA SER A 378 13.55 2.56 0.89
C SER A 378 12.34 2.90 1.77
N GLU A 379 12.28 2.38 3.00
CA GLU A 379 11.20 2.66 3.95
C GLU A 379 11.16 4.14 4.35
N ALA A 380 12.32 4.76 4.59
CA ALA A 380 12.42 6.19 4.88
C ALA A 380 11.92 7.07 3.72
N ILE A 381 12.00 6.57 2.48
CA ILE A 381 11.48 7.26 1.30
C ILE A 381 9.97 7.02 1.18
N ARG A 382 9.53 5.76 1.17
CA ARG A 382 8.14 5.38 0.95
C ARG A 382 7.19 5.91 2.02
N SER A 383 7.62 5.97 3.29
CA SER A 383 6.80 6.49 4.38
C SER A 383 6.34 7.93 4.16
N LYS A 384 7.15 8.76 3.49
CA LYS A 384 6.83 10.15 3.11
C LYS A 384 5.65 10.27 2.14
N TYR A 385 5.35 9.19 1.42
CA TYR A 385 4.29 9.15 0.40
C TYR A 385 3.02 8.43 0.86
N ARG A 386 3.02 7.85 2.08
CA ARG A 386 1.86 7.15 2.63
C ARG A 386 0.67 8.08 2.81
N LEU A 387 -0.51 7.65 2.38
CA LEU A 387 -1.79 8.31 2.60
C LEU A 387 -2.52 7.72 3.82
N TYR A 388 -2.21 6.47 4.16
CA TYR A 388 -2.88 5.71 5.21
C TYR A 388 -1.84 5.18 6.19
N GLY A 389 -2.17 5.16 7.49
CA GLY A 389 -1.26 4.68 8.54
C GLY A 389 -0.14 5.65 8.89
N ARG A 390 -0.13 6.87 8.33
CA ARG A 390 0.15 8.01 9.22
C ARG A 390 -1.03 8.04 10.19
N GLU A 391 -0.76 8.25 11.47
CA GLU A 391 -1.77 8.78 12.40
C GLU A 391 -2.70 9.68 11.60
N GLU A 392 -4.01 9.37 11.63
CA GLU A 392 -5.10 10.05 10.90
C GLU A 392 -4.59 11.34 10.30
N MET A 393 -4.49 11.43 8.95
CA MET A 393 -3.98 12.60 8.23
C MET A 393 -4.03 13.84 9.10
N LEU A 394 -2.86 14.44 9.39
CA LEU A 394 -2.80 15.85 9.73
C LEU A 394 -3.60 16.58 8.64
N GLN A 395 -4.89 16.80 8.89
CA GLN A 395 -5.72 17.62 8.04
C GLN A 395 -5.26 19.04 8.33
N THR A 396 -4.92 19.77 7.27
CA THR A 396 -4.75 21.22 7.38
C THR A 396 -5.99 21.79 8.07
N GLY A 397 -5.82 22.50 9.18
CA GLY A 397 -6.93 23.03 9.98
C GLY A 397 -7.36 22.24 11.24
N GLU A 398 -6.61 21.23 11.67
CA GLU A 398 -6.82 20.56 12.98
C GLU A 398 -5.71 20.86 13.99
N VAL A 399 -6.08 21.05 15.26
CA VAL A 399 -5.09 21.22 16.36
C VAL A 399 -4.77 19.87 16.96
N GLN A 400 -3.50 19.51 16.95
CA GLN A 400 -3.00 18.27 17.55
C GLN A 400 -2.27 18.57 18.85
N ILE A 401 -2.52 17.78 19.88
CA ILE A 401 -2.01 17.99 21.22
C ILE A 401 -1.47 16.67 21.75
N TYR A 402 -0.16 16.55 21.87
CA TYR A 402 0.51 15.40 22.47
C TYR A 402 0.80 15.72 23.93
N THR A 403 0.39 14.85 24.84
CA THR A 403 0.46 15.12 26.29
C THR A 403 1.12 13.97 27.02
N ASP A 404 2.00 14.30 27.97
CA ASP A 404 2.57 13.35 28.89
C ASP A 404 2.82 13.98 30.28
N GLY A 405 2.79 13.15 31.32
CA GLY A 405 3.03 13.52 32.70
C GLY A 405 4.03 12.58 33.38
N ALA A 406 5.04 13.16 34.02
CA ALA A 406 6.09 12.43 34.71
C ALA A 406 6.08 12.71 36.21
N CYS A 407 6.50 11.75 37.02
CA CYS A 407 6.62 11.87 38.47
C CYS A 407 7.84 11.11 39.00
N SER A 408 8.73 11.79 39.74
CA SER A 408 9.93 11.18 40.32
C SER A 408 9.66 10.69 41.75
N GLY A 409 9.35 9.39 41.88
CA GLY A 409 8.80 8.80 43.11
C GLY A 409 7.31 9.11 43.21
N ASN A 410 6.42 8.14 43.36
CA ASN A 410 4.97 8.33 43.19
C ASN A 410 4.24 8.12 44.54
N PRO A 411 3.84 9.18 45.29
CA PRO A 411 3.90 10.61 44.94
C PRO A 411 5.28 11.25 45.15
N GLY A 412 5.55 12.34 44.41
CA GLY A 412 6.85 13.03 44.39
C GLY A 412 6.87 14.20 43.40
N PRO A 413 8.03 14.84 43.17
CA PRO A 413 8.17 15.93 42.21
C PRO A 413 7.66 15.51 40.82
N ALA A 414 6.69 16.25 40.31
CA ALA A 414 5.98 15.90 39.08
C ALA A 414 5.99 17.06 38.08
N GLY A 415 5.92 16.71 36.81
CA GLY A 415 6.02 17.62 35.69
C GLY A 415 5.12 17.20 34.55
N ILE A 416 4.71 18.16 33.72
CA ILE A 416 3.89 17.93 32.54
C ILE A 416 4.59 18.42 31.29
N GLY A 417 4.34 17.74 30.18
CA GLY A 417 4.81 18.09 28.86
C GLY A 417 3.66 18.07 27.88
N VAL A 418 3.57 19.12 27.05
CA VAL A 418 2.60 19.21 25.97
C VAL A 418 3.31 19.70 24.73
N LEU A 419 3.15 19.00 23.61
CA LEU A 419 3.48 19.49 22.29
C LEU A 419 2.17 19.73 21.53
N MET A 420 1.96 20.94 21.04
CA MET A 420 0.84 21.30 20.18
C MET A 420 1.34 21.52 18.75
N ARG A 421 0.56 21.07 17.77
CA ARG A 421 0.80 21.31 16.35
C ARG A 421 -0.46 21.80 15.66
N PHE A 422 -0.30 22.76 14.76
CA PHE A 422 -1.34 23.23 13.85
C PHE A 422 -0.69 23.68 12.55
N ASP A 423 -0.98 22.99 11.45
CA ASP A 423 -0.29 23.16 10.17
C ASP A 423 1.24 23.11 10.37
N ASP A 424 1.97 24.18 10.00
CA ASP A 424 3.43 24.28 10.12
C ASP A 424 3.89 24.88 11.47
N HIS A 425 2.96 25.17 12.40
CA HIS A 425 3.27 25.79 13.69
C HIS A 425 3.31 24.77 14.82
N GLU A 426 4.34 24.87 15.67
CA GLU A 426 4.46 24.08 16.90
C GLU A 426 4.46 24.98 18.14
N LYS A 427 3.90 24.48 19.24
CA LYS A 427 4.01 25.11 20.56
C LYS A 427 4.30 24.05 21.61
N GLU A 428 5.25 24.34 22.50
CA GLU A 428 5.62 23.44 23.60
C GLU A 428 5.28 24.05 24.95
N ILE A 429 4.70 23.24 25.84
CA ILE A 429 4.43 23.60 27.24
C ILE A 429 5.18 22.59 28.12
N SER A 430 6.02 23.10 29.02
CA SER A 430 6.74 22.28 30.00
C SER A 430 6.59 22.93 31.38
N GLU A 431 5.91 22.25 32.30
CA GLU A 431 5.54 22.84 33.58
C GLU A 431 5.82 21.89 34.75
N TYR A 432 6.52 22.41 35.76
CA TYR A 432 6.70 21.73 37.03
C TYR A 432 5.47 21.97 37.91
N ILE A 433 4.77 20.90 38.27
CA ILE A 433 3.47 20.99 38.96
C ILE A 433 3.56 20.72 40.47
N GLY A 434 4.77 20.64 41.02
CA GLY A 434 5.02 20.37 42.44
C GLY A 434 4.96 18.89 42.79
N LEU A 435 4.62 18.58 44.05
CA LEU A 435 4.46 17.20 44.52
C LEU A 435 3.09 16.65 44.08
N ALA A 436 3.10 15.65 43.20
CA ALA A 436 1.89 15.01 42.69
C ALA A 436 2.13 13.50 42.45
N THR A 437 1.10 12.79 41.99
CA THR A 437 1.25 11.41 41.46
C THR A 437 1.36 11.44 39.95
N ASN A 438 1.85 10.34 39.34
CA ASN A 438 1.92 10.24 37.87
C ASN A 438 0.56 10.46 37.21
N ASN A 439 -0.49 9.84 37.77
CA ASN A 439 -1.87 10.00 37.32
C ASN A 439 -2.36 11.46 37.35
N ILE A 440 -1.95 12.24 38.36
CA ILE A 440 -2.27 13.68 38.43
C ILE A 440 -1.50 14.44 37.36
N ALA A 441 -0.23 14.12 37.14
CA ALA A 441 0.58 14.73 36.09
C ALA A 441 -0.01 14.48 34.70
N GLU A 442 -0.37 13.24 34.38
CA GLU A 442 -1.00 12.87 33.10
C GLU A 442 -2.33 13.64 32.86
N LEU A 443 -3.19 13.73 33.88
CA LEU A 443 -4.44 14.50 33.79
C LEU A 443 -4.19 16.00 33.61
N LYS A 444 -3.21 16.56 34.32
CA LYS A 444 -2.82 17.98 34.20
C LYS A 444 -2.20 18.31 32.84
N ALA A 445 -1.47 17.38 32.23
CA ALA A 445 -0.93 17.56 30.88
C ALA A 445 -2.06 17.73 29.85
N ILE A 446 -3.11 16.90 29.94
CA ILE A 446 -4.32 17.04 29.12
C ILE A 446 -5.03 18.37 29.39
N GLN A 447 -5.19 18.74 30.67
CA GLN A 447 -5.79 20.02 31.05
C GLN A 447 -5.04 21.21 30.43
N ALA A 448 -3.71 21.23 30.54
CA ALA A 448 -2.88 22.30 29.99
C ALA A 448 -3.00 22.41 28.46
N GLY A 449 -3.00 21.26 27.76
CA GLY A 449 -3.21 21.23 26.31
C GLY A 449 -4.57 21.79 25.90
N LEU A 450 -5.65 21.38 26.57
CA LEU A 450 -7.00 21.90 26.30
C LEU A 450 -7.13 23.39 26.58
N MET A 451 -6.50 23.90 27.65
CA MET A 451 -6.52 25.32 27.99
C MET A 451 -5.80 26.19 26.96
N ALA A 452 -4.77 25.66 26.29
CA ALA A 452 -4.00 26.39 25.30
C ALA A 452 -4.75 26.59 23.96
N VAL A 453 -5.82 25.83 23.69
CA VAL A 453 -6.63 25.99 22.47
C VAL A 453 -7.56 27.19 22.58
N LYS A 454 -7.27 28.23 21.79
CA LYS A 454 -8.07 29.48 21.75
C LYS A 454 -9.40 29.32 21.01
N ASN A 455 -9.40 28.61 19.88
CA ASN A 455 -10.60 28.42 19.04
C ASN A 455 -11.19 27.01 19.22
N LYS A 456 -12.17 26.88 20.09
CA LYS A 456 -12.84 25.60 20.43
C LYS A 456 -13.80 25.08 19.34
N ASN A 457 -13.97 25.83 18.25
CA ASN A 457 -14.76 25.39 17.10
C ASN A 457 -13.93 24.58 16.09
N MET A 458 -12.60 24.61 16.17
CA MET A 458 -11.74 23.80 15.31
C MET A 458 -11.75 22.34 15.77
N PRO A 459 -11.49 21.38 14.86
CA PRO A 459 -11.22 20.01 15.25
C PRO A 459 -9.94 19.94 16.10
N VAL A 460 -10.01 19.22 17.22
CA VAL A 460 -8.89 19.02 18.14
C VAL A 460 -8.68 17.53 18.41
N LEU A 461 -7.45 17.07 18.26
CA LEU A 461 -7.01 15.71 18.56
C LEU A 461 -6.02 15.75 19.73
N VAL A 462 -6.30 15.02 20.80
CA VAL A 462 -5.42 14.91 21.97
C VAL A 462 -4.87 13.50 22.04
N PHE A 463 -3.55 13.35 21.97
CA PHE A 463 -2.83 12.08 22.01
C PHE A 463 -2.18 11.87 23.37
N THR A 464 -2.50 10.77 24.04
CA THR A 464 -1.95 10.40 25.36
C THR A 464 -1.70 8.90 25.43
N ASP A 465 -0.58 8.49 26.01
CA ASP A 465 -0.29 7.09 26.33
C ASP A 465 -0.92 6.64 27.66
N SER A 466 -1.38 7.60 28.48
CA SER A 466 -2.06 7.36 29.75
C SER A 466 -3.37 6.56 29.55
N GLY A 467 -3.28 5.25 29.82
CA GLY A 467 -4.45 4.40 29.91
C GLY A 467 -5.43 4.83 31.01
N TYR A 468 -4.92 5.42 32.09
CA TYR A 468 -5.72 5.92 33.21
C TYR A 468 -6.56 7.13 32.81
N ALA A 469 -5.94 8.17 32.27
CA ALA A 469 -6.62 9.39 31.85
C ALA A 469 -7.61 9.10 30.72
N HIS A 470 -7.19 8.33 29.71
CA HIS A 470 -8.07 7.92 28.61
C HIS A 470 -9.31 7.16 29.14
N GLY A 471 -9.12 6.19 30.05
CA GLY A 471 -10.22 5.44 30.65
C GLY A 471 -11.22 6.30 31.41
N LEU A 472 -10.74 7.27 32.20
CA LEU A 472 -11.58 8.21 32.94
C LEU A 472 -12.35 9.18 32.03
N LEU A 473 -11.72 9.71 30.99
CA LEU A 473 -12.28 10.78 30.18
C LEU A 473 -13.18 10.28 29.05
N THR A 474 -12.97 9.06 28.54
CA THR A 474 -13.72 8.54 27.37
C THR A 474 -14.50 7.26 27.66
N ARG A 475 -14.04 6.37 28.54
CA ARG A 475 -14.62 5.03 28.75
C ARG A 475 -15.58 4.93 29.95
N GLY A 476 -16.00 6.08 30.48
CA GLY A 476 -16.96 6.14 31.59
C GLY A 476 -16.43 5.61 32.93
N TRP A 477 -15.10 5.47 33.10
CA TRP A 477 -14.53 5.07 34.39
C TRP A 477 -14.83 6.11 35.46
N LYS A 478 -15.11 5.66 36.69
CA LYS A 478 -15.35 6.53 37.84
C LYS A 478 -14.03 6.87 38.53
N ALA A 479 -13.73 8.16 38.68
CA ALA A 479 -12.59 8.62 39.44
C ALA A 479 -12.79 8.26 40.92
N LYS A 480 -11.83 7.55 41.51
CA LYS A 480 -11.81 7.22 42.95
C LYS A 480 -11.10 8.29 43.80
N ALA A 481 -10.28 9.12 43.16
CA ALA A 481 -9.53 10.24 43.74
C ALA A 481 -9.40 11.32 42.66
N ASN A 482 -9.11 12.58 43.07
CA ASN A 482 -9.01 13.73 42.17
C ASN A 482 -10.28 13.97 41.32
N THR A 483 -11.45 13.72 41.91
CA THR A 483 -12.76 13.81 41.24
C THR A 483 -13.03 15.19 40.66
N GLU A 484 -12.60 16.24 41.36
CA GLU A 484 -12.73 17.63 40.92
C GLU A 484 -11.95 17.89 39.63
N LEU A 485 -10.67 17.52 39.58
CA LEU A 485 -9.82 17.64 38.38
C LEU A 485 -10.40 16.90 37.17
N VAL A 486 -10.91 15.68 37.38
CA VAL A 486 -11.51 14.89 36.31
C VAL A 486 -12.79 15.54 35.79
N GLU A 487 -13.62 16.09 36.66
CA GLU A 487 -14.86 16.75 36.26
C GLU A 487 -14.61 18.10 35.59
N GLU A 488 -13.59 18.85 36.02
CA GLU A 488 -13.11 20.05 35.34
C GLU A 488 -12.70 19.73 33.91
N ILE A 489 -11.86 18.70 33.69
CA ILE A 489 -11.41 18.28 32.37
C ILE A 489 -12.60 17.87 31.50
N ARG A 490 -13.54 17.06 32.02
CA ARG A 490 -14.76 16.69 31.29
C ARG A 490 -15.58 17.90 30.89
N ASN A 491 -15.73 18.89 31.77
CA ASN A 491 -16.47 20.11 31.47
C ASN A 491 -15.75 20.98 30.43
N MET A 492 -14.42 21.02 30.43
CA MET A 492 -13.65 21.65 29.34
C MET A 492 -13.86 20.92 28.02
N MET A 493 -13.77 19.59 28.00
CA MET A 493 -13.96 18.78 26.79
C MET A 493 -15.32 19.03 26.13
N LYS A 494 -16.39 19.20 26.92
CA LYS A 494 -17.74 19.55 26.43
C LYS A 494 -17.84 20.90 25.71
N GLN A 495 -16.88 21.80 25.93
CA GLN A 495 -16.87 23.12 25.27
C GLN A 495 -16.30 23.08 23.85
N PHE A 496 -15.67 21.98 23.46
CA PHE A 496 -15.13 21.81 22.11
C PHE A 496 -16.20 21.22 21.18
N LYS A 497 -16.32 21.79 19.98
CA LYS A 497 -17.29 21.33 18.98
C LYS A 497 -16.92 19.96 18.41
N ASN A 498 -15.62 19.71 18.23
CA ASN A 498 -15.09 18.46 17.70
C ASN A 498 -13.75 18.15 18.39
N LEU A 499 -13.80 17.36 19.46
CA LEU A 499 -12.64 16.93 20.23
C LEU A 499 -12.59 15.41 20.30
N LYS A 500 -11.43 14.83 19.99
CA LYS A 500 -11.17 13.40 20.21
C LYS A 500 -9.94 13.23 21.12
N LEU A 501 -10.05 12.34 22.09
CA LEU A 501 -8.94 11.87 22.90
C LEU A 501 -8.52 10.48 22.39
N ILE A 502 -7.29 10.36 21.92
CA ILE A 502 -6.72 9.19 21.25
C ILE A 502 -5.68 8.58 22.18
N LYS A 503 -5.84 7.29 22.49
CA LYS A 503 -4.85 6.52 23.23
C LYS A 503 -3.75 6.05 22.29
N VAL A 504 -2.49 6.36 22.61
CA VAL A 504 -1.32 5.79 21.94
C VAL A 504 -0.65 4.72 22.81
N GLU A 505 0.20 3.89 22.22
CA GLU A 505 0.95 2.87 22.97
C GLU A 505 2.19 3.48 23.65
N GLY A 506 2.46 3.06 24.89
CA GLY A 506 3.66 3.49 25.63
C GLY A 506 4.89 2.73 25.17
N HIS A 507 5.92 3.46 24.76
CA HIS A 507 7.23 3.07 24.20
C HIS A 507 7.33 2.86 22.68
N ALA A 508 8.05 3.79 22.05
CA ALA A 508 8.59 3.85 20.69
C ALA A 508 7.55 3.82 19.54
N GLY A 509 7.32 4.99 18.94
CA GLY A 509 6.58 5.11 17.68
C GLY A 509 5.91 6.45 17.40
N ASN A 510 5.61 7.24 18.44
CA ASN A 510 5.00 8.56 18.29
C ASN A 510 5.98 9.66 18.73
N ALA A 511 6.56 10.35 17.75
CA ALA A 511 7.55 11.41 17.98
C ALA A 511 6.99 12.60 18.81
N GLY A 512 5.67 12.85 18.75
CA GLY A 512 5.03 13.90 19.52
C GLY A 512 4.89 13.55 21.01
N ASN A 513 4.47 12.32 21.33
CA ASN A 513 4.45 11.81 22.70
C ASN A 513 5.85 11.66 23.28
N GLU A 514 6.84 11.19 22.50
CA GLU A 514 8.23 11.16 22.94
C GLU A 514 8.79 12.56 23.24
N ARG A 515 8.30 13.59 22.53
CA ARG A 515 8.64 14.97 22.82
C ARG A 515 7.95 15.46 24.09
N ALA A 516 6.67 15.13 24.29
CA ALA A 516 5.92 15.45 25.50
C ALA A 516 6.56 14.81 26.75
N ASP A 517 6.99 13.54 26.70
CA ASP A 517 7.73 12.86 27.77
C ASP A 517 9.02 13.63 28.15
N LYS A 518 9.81 13.99 27.14
CA LYS A 518 11.04 14.77 27.35
C LYS A 518 10.76 16.11 28.02
N LEU A 519 9.68 16.80 27.63
CA LEU A 519 9.25 18.07 28.23
C LEU A 519 8.79 17.86 29.69
N ALA A 520 8.02 16.81 29.97
CA ALA A 520 7.56 16.48 31.32
C ALA A 520 8.75 16.17 32.24
N THR A 521 9.64 15.29 31.80
CA THR A 521 10.85 14.91 32.55
C THR A 521 11.82 16.09 32.73
N ALA A 522 11.95 16.97 31.73
CA ALA A 522 12.81 18.15 31.83
C ALA A 522 12.30 19.15 32.88
N SER A 523 10.98 19.35 32.99
CA SER A 523 10.40 20.29 33.98
C SER A 523 10.70 19.87 35.42
N ILE A 524 10.72 18.57 35.71
CA ILE A 524 11.08 18.02 37.03
C ILE A 524 12.54 18.32 37.36
N ARG A 525 13.45 18.16 36.38
CA ARG A 525 14.89 18.41 36.57
C ARG A 525 15.19 19.88 36.81
N ASN A 526 14.47 20.77 36.13
CA ASN A 526 14.75 22.22 36.15
C ASN A 526 13.99 22.97 37.25
N GLY A 527 12.93 22.38 37.83
CA GLY A 527 12.12 22.98 38.89
C GLY A 527 11.42 24.29 38.48
N LYS A 528 11.28 24.55 37.19
CA LYS A 528 10.70 25.78 36.61
C LYS A 528 9.73 25.45 35.50
N SER A 529 8.68 26.27 35.37
CA SER A 529 7.77 26.26 34.23
C SER A 529 8.34 27.11 33.09
N ILE A 530 8.32 26.60 31.86
CA ILE A 530 8.85 27.28 30.67
C ILE A 530 7.82 27.14 29.53
N ASP A 531 7.37 28.26 28.98
CA ASP A 531 6.62 28.32 27.71
C ASP A 531 7.63 28.68 26.61
N LEU A 532 7.91 27.75 25.69
CA LEU A 532 8.88 27.93 24.62
C LEU A 532 8.14 28.29 23.33
N PHE A 533 8.24 29.55 22.91
CA PHE A 533 7.78 29.99 21.59
C PHE A 533 8.96 29.97 20.61
N GLN A 534 8.84 29.25 19.50
CA GLN A 534 9.62 29.52 18.30
C GLN A 534 8.69 30.18 17.28
N ASN A 535 9.05 31.39 16.84
CA ASN A 535 8.30 32.19 15.86
C ASN A 535 8.32 31.56 14.48
#